data_AF-A0A9D4ERR0-F1
#
_entry.id   AF-A0A9D4ERR0-F1
#
_cell.length_a   1.000
_cell.length_b   1.000
_cell.length_c   1.000
_cell.angle_alpha   90.00
_cell.angle_beta   90.00
_cell.angle_gamma   90.00
#
_symmetry.space_group_name_H-M   'P 1'
#
loop_
_entity.id
_entity.type
_entity.pdbx_description
1 polymer ?
#
loop_
_entity_poly.entity_id
_entity_poly.type
_entity_poly.pdbx_seq_one_letter_code
_entity_poly.pdbx_strand_id
1 'polypeptide(L)'
;MKKFKSETLPKFYKILDASISGHGKNGFAVGSSISLADLYVYNVLEATGLDELKDYKNLKANRDMVESIDKITKYLASRVKTPF
;
A
#
# COMPACT_ATOMS: atom_id res chain seq x y z
N MET A 1 17.51 -11.47 3.48
CA MET A 1 16.20 -11.01 4.01
C MET A 1 16.25 -10.22 5.32
N LYS A 2 17.07 -10.57 6.34
CA LYS A 2 16.96 -9.93 7.67
C LYS A 2 17.10 -8.39 7.64
N LYS A 3 18.19 -7.86 7.07
CA LYS A 3 18.41 -6.40 6.91
C LYS A 3 17.31 -5.71 6.10
N PHE A 4 16.85 -6.35 5.03
CA PHE A 4 15.75 -5.81 4.22
C PHE A 4 14.48 -5.61 5.06
N LYS A 5 14.10 -6.61 5.85
CA LYS A 5 12.89 -6.54 6.70
C LYS A 5 13.05 -5.63 7.92
N SER A 6 14.21 -5.62 8.58
CA SER A 6 14.40 -4.86 9.82
C SER A 6 14.85 -3.41 9.62
N GLU A 7 15.45 -3.08 8.47
CA GLU A 7 16.05 -1.76 8.25
C GLU A 7 15.48 -1.08 7.00
N THR A 8 15.52 -1.77 5.85
CA THR A 8 15.13 -1.16 4.56
C THR A 8 13.63 -0.90 4.49
N LEU A 9 12.80 -1.91 4.77
CA LEU A 9 11.34 -1.79 4.69
C LEU A 9 10.80 -0.72 5.65
N PRO A 10 11.19 -0.67 6.94
CA PRO A 10 10.70 0.37 7.84
C PRO A 10 11.06 1.79 7.37
N LYS A 11 12.29 2.00 6.89
CA LYS A 11 12.72 3.31 6.35
C LYS A 11 11.89 3.69 5.12
N PHE A 12 11.70 2.74 4.21
CA PHE A 12 10.94 2.97 2.99
C PHE A 12 9.45 3.24 3.29
N TYR A 13 8.83 2.47 4.18
CA TYR A 13 7.44 2.66 4.57
C TYR A 13 7.21 3.98 5.29
N LYS A 14 8.15 4.39 6.14
CA LYS A 14 8.11 5.72 6.77
C LYS A 14 8.10 6.83 5.72
N ILE A 15 8.89 6.69 4.65
CA ILE A 15 8.91 7.67 3.55
C ILE A 15 7.58 7.64 2.79
N LEU A 16 7.08 6.46 2.41
CA LEU A 16 5.80 6.37 1.69
C LEU A 16 4.62 6.88 2.52
N ASP A 17 4.54 6.53 3.80
CA ASP A 17 3.48 6.99 4.70
C ASP A 17 3.48 8.52 4.82
N ALA A 18 4.67 9.13 4.92
CA ALA A 18 4.83 10.58 4.91
C ALA A 18 4.46 11.19 3.55
N SER A 19 4.79 10.56 2.43
CA SER A 19 4.39 11.02 1.09
C SER A 19 2.88 11.03 0.92
N ILE A 20 2.19 9.95 1.33
CA ILE A 20 0.71 9.90 1.30
C ILE A 20 0.14 11.00 2.20
N SER A 21 0.70 11.19 3.40
CA SER A 21 0.25 12.26 4.29
C SER A 21 0.44 13.67 3.71
N GLY A 22 1.48 13.89 2.89
CA GLY A 22 1.83 15.20 2.34
C GLY A 22 1.14 15.54 1.03
N HIS A 23 0.77 14.54 0.24
CA HIS A 23 0.23 14.73 -1.12
C HIS A 23 -1.19 14.21 -1.29
N GLY A 24 -1.62 13.31 -0.42
CA GLY A 24 -2.89 12.61 -0.47
C GLY A 24 -3.97 13.17 0.45
N LYS A 25 -5.20 12.69 0.27
CA LYS A 25 -6.36 12.95 1.14
C LYS A 25 -7.22 11.70 1.22
N ASN A 26 -7.85 11.47 2.38
CA ASN A 26 -8.84 10.39 2.59
C ASN A 26 -8.36 9.00 2.12
N GLY A 27 -7.08 8.68 2.33
CA GLY A 27 -6.50 7.41 1.92
C GLY A 27 -5.94 7.38 0.50
N PHE A 28 -6.20 8.38 -0.37
CA PHE A 28 -5.52 8.46 -1.66
C PHE A 28 -4.06 8.87 -1.49
N ALA A 29 -3.16 8.33 -2.31
CA ALA A 29 -1.74 8.62 -2.29
C ALA A 29 -1.41 10.03 -2.80
N VAL A 30 -2.19 10.53 -3.77
CA VAL A 30 -2.07 11.87 -4.33
C VAL A 30 -3.46 12.45 -4.60
N GLY A 31 -3.70 13.69 -4.16
CA GLY A 31 -4.97 14.37 -4.38
C GLY A 31 -6.12 13.71 -3.61
N SER A 32 -7.24 13.49 -4.28
CA SER A 32 -8.48 13.00 -3.67
C SER A 32 -9.23 11.98 -4.54
N SER A 33 -8.53 11.32 -5.46
CA SER A 33 -9.08 10.31 -6.35
C SER A 33 -8.03 9.26 -6.65
N ILE A 34 -8.47 8.05 -7.04
CA ILE A 34 -7.53 6.98 -7.36
C ILE A 34 -6.59 7.38 -8.51
N SER A 35 -5.33 6.99 -8.36
CA SER A 35 -4.26 7.17 -9.32
C SER A 35 -3.42 5.90 -9.42
N LEU A 36 -2.46 5.89 -10.36
CA LEU A 36 -1.47 4.81 -10.44
C LEU A 36 -0.60 4.71 -9.18
N ALA A 37 -0.44 5.79 -8.42
CA ALA A 37 0.34 5.77 -7.19
C ALA A 37 -0.29 4.88 -6.12
N ASP A 38 -1.63 4.88 -6.01
CA ASP A 38 -2.37 4.02 -5.08
C ASP A 38 -2.17 2.54 -5.39
N LEU A 39 -2.28 2.18 -6.68
CA LEU A 39 -2.08 0.82 -7.14
C LEU A 39 -0.63 0.36 -6.94
N TYR A 40 0.33 1.27 -7.15
CA TYR A 40 1.74 0.99 -6.90
C TYR A 40 2.01 0.72 -5.41
N VAL A 41 1.50 1.59 -4.52
CA VAL A 41 1.63 1.40 -3.06
C VAL A 41 1.05 0.05 -2.66
N TYR A 42 -0.17 -0.27 -3.12
CA TYR A 42 -0.82 -1.55 -2.86
C TYR A 42 0.05 -2.75 -3.26
N ASN A 43 0.54 -2.76 -4.51
CA ASN A 43 1.38 -3.85 -5.01
C ASN A 43 2.70 -4.01 -4.23
N VAL A 44 3.31 -2.89 -3.84
CA VAL A 44 4.55 -2.94 -3.05
C VAL A 44 4.31 -3.52 -1.66
N LEU A 45 3.20 -3.16 -1.01
CA LEU A 45 2.82 -3.73 0.28
C LEU A 45 2.60 -5.25 0.19
N GLU A 46 1.96 -5.71 -0.87
CA GLU A 46 1.79 -7.15 -1.13
C GLU A 46 3.12 -7.86 -1.36
N ALA A 47 3.97 -7.36 -2.27
CA ALA A 47 5.23 -8.00 -2.64
C ALA A 47 6.23 -8.10 -1.47
N THR A 48 6.10 -7.22 -0.48
CA THR A 48 7.02 -7.15 0.66
C THR A 48 6.54 -7.92 1.88
N GLY A 49 5.28 -8.39 1.88
CA GLY A 49 4.71 -9.29 2.88
C GLY A 49 4.73 -8.73 4.30
N LEU A 50 4.60 -7.40 4.43
CA LEU A 50 4.57 -6.73 5.73
C LEU A 50 3.11 -6.52 6.13
N ASP A 51 2.57 -7.49 6.86
CA ASP A 51 1.16 -7.51 7.23
C ASP A 51 0.83 -6.48 8.33
N GLU A 52 1.82 -6.06 9.12
CA GLU A 52 1.61 -5.16 10.24
C GLU A 52 1.92 -3.70 9.87
N LEU A 53 0.88 -2.96 9.49
CA LEU A 53 0.94 -1.54 9.15
C LEU A 53 0.54 -0.61 10.32
N LYS A 54 0.53 -1.10 11.56
CA LYS A 54 0.03 -0.35 12.74
C LYS A 54 0.71 1.02 12.92
N ASP A 55 1.99 1.11 12.58
CA ASP A 55 2.79 2.32 12.70
C ASP A 55 2.70 3.24 11.46
N TYR A 56 2.02 2.79 10.41
CA TYR A 56 1.92 3.47 9.11
C TYR A 56 0.45 3.66 8.72
N LYS A 57 -0.23 4.55 9.45
CA LYS A 57 -1.68 4.77 9.33
C LYS A 57 -2.13 5.18 7.93
N ASN A 58 -1.32 5.94 7.18
CA ASN A 58 -1.68 6.42 5.85
C ASN A 58 -1.51 5.32 4.81
N LEU A 59 -0.46 4.50 4.95
CA LEU A 59 -0.30 3.27 4.16
C LEU A 59 -1.47 2.31 4.41
N LYS A 60 -1.86 2.12 5.66
CA LYS A 60 -3.02 1.30 6.00
C LYS A 60 -4.30 1.86 5.37
N ALA A 61 -4.56 3.15 5.54
CA ALA A 61 -5.74 3.80 4.96
C ALA A 61 -5.76 3.70 3.42
N ASN A 62 -4.60 3.82 2.77
CA ASN A 62 -4.49 3.65 1.33
C ASN A 62 -4.82 2.23 0.89
N ARG A 63 -4.24 1.23 1.57
CA ARG A 63 -4.53 -0.17 1.30
C ARG A 63 -6.02 -0.48 1.46
N ASP A 64 -6.61 -0.09 2.59
CA ASP A 64 -8.02 -0.32 2.88
C ASP A 64 -8.92 0.37 1.83
N MET A 65 -8.57 1.59 1.40
CA MET A 65 -9.29 2.31 0.35
C MET A 65 -9.19 1.59 -1.00
N VAL A 66 -8.00 1.15 -1.42
CA VAL A 66 -7.80 0.42 -2.69
C VAL A 66 -8.57 -0.91 -2.69
N GLU A 67 -8.54 -1.66 -1.59
CA GLU A 67 -9.26 -2.94 -1.45
C GLU A 67 -10.79 -2.77 -1.47
N SER A 68 -11.29 -1.57 -1.13
CA SER A 68 -12.72 -1.24 -1.18
C SER A 68 -13.27 -0.93 -2.57
N ILE A 69 -12.42 -0.81 -3.59
CA ILE A 69 -12.85 -0.44 -4.95
C ILE A 69 -13.38 -1.68 -5.68
N ASP A 70 -14.67 -1.69 -6.00
CA ASP A 70 -15.39 -2.81 -6.64
C ASP A 70 -14.62 -3.53 -7.75
N LYS A 71 -14.02 -2.78 -8.69
CA LYS A 71 -13.28 -3.35 -9.80
C LYS A 71 -12.00 -4.08 -9.34
N ILE A 72 -11.33 -3.53 -8.33
CA ILE A 72 -10.12 -4.11 -7.74
C ILE A 72 -10.51 -5.33 -6.91
N THR A 73 -11.51 -5.22 -6.04
CA THR A 73 -12.01 -6.35 -5.22
C THR A 73 -12.38 -7.55 -6.11
N LYS A 74 -13.10 -7.31 -7.22
CA LYS A 74 -13.45 -8.36 -8.19
C LYS A 74 -12.22 -9.01 -8.82
N TYR A 75 -11.23 -8.22 -9.22
CA TYR A 75 -9.98 -8.74 -9.76
C TYR A 75 -9.18 -9.56 -8.74
N LEU A 76 -9.05 -9.05 -7.50
CA LEU A 76 -8.33 -9.73 -6.42
C LEU A 76 -8.97 -11.07 -6.05
N ALA A 77 -10.30 -11.18 -6.14
CA ALA A 77 -11.03 -12.42 -5.88
C ALA A 77 -10.79 -13.49 -6.96
N SER A 78 -10.54 -13.09 -8.22
CA SER A 78 -10.41 -14.02 -9.35
C SER A 78 -8.98 -14.27 -9.81
N ARG A 79 -8.01 -13.44 -9.41
CA ARG A 79 -6.63 -13.56 -9.89
C ARG A 79 -5.98 -14.85 -9.41
N VAL A 80 -5.17 -15.45 -10.29
CA VAL A 80 -4.35 -16.61 -9.94
C VAL A 80 -3.33 -16.20 -8.89
N LYS A 81 -3.23 -16.95 -7.80
CA LYS A 81 -2.17 -16.74 -6.80
C LYS A 81 -0.85 -17.19 -7.39
N THR A 82 0.09 -16.26 -7.47
CA THR A 82 1.47 -16.53 -7.91
C THR A 82 2.41 -16.51 -6.70
N PRO A 83 3.57 -17.20 -6.78
CA PRO A 83 4.58 -17.15 -5.71
C PRO A 83 5.27 -15.77 -5.59
N PHE A 84 5.20 -14.97 -6.65
CA PHE A 84 5.75 -13.63 -6.79
C PHE A 84 4.92 -12.81 -7.78
#